data_AF-A0A0D7AU85-F1
#
_entry.id   AF-A0A0D7AU85-F1
#
_cell.length_a   1.000
_cell.length_b   1.000
_cell.length_c   1.000
_cell.angle_alpha   90.00
_cell.angle_beta   90.00
_cell.angle_gamma   90.00
#
_symmetry.space_group_name_H-M   'P 1'
#
loop_
_entity.id
_entity.type
_entity.pdbx_description
1 polymer ?
#
loop_
_entity_poly.entity_id
_entity_poly.type
_entity_poly.pdbx_seq_one_letter_code
_entity_poly.pdbx_strand_id
1 'polypeptide(L)' 'GGGPTGLVMAISLLQNGVPVRIVNKLEAYRVGFKGSGIQPRSLEVYKLLGLLDDVYANT' A
#
# COMPACT_ATOMS: atom_id res chain seq x y z
N GLY A 1 11.17 1.64 2.38
CA GLY A 1 10.44 2.13 3.56
C GLY A 1 9.09 1.45 3.62
N GLY A 2 8.66 0.96 4.78
CA GLY A 2 7.41 0.19 4.95
C GLY A 2 6.15 1.04 5.16
N GLY A 3 6.05 2.20 4.49
CA GLY A 3 4.85 3.05 4.53
C GLY A 3 3.86 2.73 3.41
N PRO A 4 2.67 3.35 3.39
CA PRO A 4 1.63 3.08 2.40
C PRO A 4 2.13 3.25 0.96
N THR A 5 2.83 4.36 0.66
CA THR A 5 3.41 4.60 -0.68
C THR A 5 4.41 3.51 -1.09
N GLY A 6 5.27 3.06 -0.16
CA GLY A 6 6.28 2.03 -0.44
C GLY A 6 5.65 0.66 -0.68
N LEU A 7 4.59 0.32 0.04
CA LEU A 7 3.86 -0.93 -0.13
C LEU A 7 3.09 -0.95 -1.46
N VAL A 8 2.41 0.13 -1.81
CA VAL A 8 1.70 0.26 -3.10
C VAL A 8 2.69 0.13 -4.26
N MET A 9 3.86 0.78 -4.19
CA MET A 9 4.91 0.65 -5.19
C MET A 9 5.45 -0.78 -5.29
N ALA A 10 5.69 -1.45 -4.16
CA ALA A 10 6.17 -2.82 -4.13
C ALA A 10 5.18 -3.79 -4.80
N ILE A 11 3.88 -3.68 -4.51
CA ILE A 11 2.84 -4.50 -5.13
C ILE A 11 2.78 -4.24 -6.63
N SER A 12 2.79 -2.98 -7.05
CA SER A 12 2.78 -2.61 -8.48
C SER A 12 3.98 -3.19 -9.23
N LEU A 13 5.19 -3.11 -8.67
CA LEU A 13 6.39 -3.68 -9.28
C LEU A 13 6.33 -5.21 -9.36
N LEU A 14 5.87 -5.87 -8.30
CA LEU A 14 5.71 -7.34 -8.28
C LEU A 14 4.71 -7.83 -9.32
N GLN A 15 3.57 -7.15 -9.49
CA GLN A 15 2.59 -7.48 -10.53
C GLN A 15 3.16 -7.33 -11.95
N ASN A 16 4.18 -6.48 -12.12
CA ASN A 16 4.91 -6.32 -13.38
C ASN A 16 6.14 -7.24 -13.49
N GLY A 17 6.28 -8.23 -12.61
CA GLY A 17 7.38 -9.21 -12.66
C GLY A 17 8.74 -8.66 -12.19
N VAL A 18 8.77 -7.48 -11.56
CA VAL A 18 9.99 -6.89 -11.02
C VAL A 18 10.16 -7.33 -9.56
N PRO A 19 11.23 -8.08 -9.22
CA PRO A 19 11.49 -8.48 -7.85
C PRO A 19 11.83 -7.26 -6.99
N VAL A 20 11.22 -7.16 -5.82
CA VAL A 20 11.41 -6.03 -4.88
C VAL A 20 11.76 -6.51 -3.48
N ARG A 21 12.51 -5.66 -2.76
CA ARG A 21 12.79 -5.84 -1.34
C ARG A 21 12.42 -4.57 -0.59
N ILE A 22 11.59 -4.69 0.44
CA ILE A 22 11.25 -3.58 1.32
C ILE A 22 12.24 -3.55 2.48
N VAL A 23 12.94 -2.43 2.64
CA VAL A 23 13.74 -2.15 3.83
C VAL A 23 13.02 -1.10 4.66
N ASN A 24 12.85 -1.37 5.96
CA ASN A 24 12.24 -0.46 6.92
C ASN A 24 13.14 -0.33 8.16
N LYS A 25 13.24 0.88 8.70
CA LYS A 25 14.03 1.14 9.92
C LYS A 25 13.31 0.64 11.18
N LEU A 26 11.98 0.66 11.18
CA LEU A 26 11.19 0.20 12.32
C LEU A 26 11.12 -1.33 12.30
N GLU A 27 11.32 -1.94 13.47
CA GLU A 27 11.23 -3.39 13.67
C GLU A 27 9.80 -3.91 13.52
N ALA A 28 8.81 -3.08 13.85
CA ALA A 28 7.39 -3.39 13.74
C ALA A 28 6.66 -2.37 12.85
N TYR A 29 5.51 -2.77 12.32
CA TYR A 29 4.63 -1.84 11.64
C TYR A 29 4.10 -0.80 12.65
N ARG A 30 4.01 0.45 12.21
CA ARG A 30 3.45 1.52 13.03
C ARG A 30 1.92 1.44 12.98
N VAL A 31 1.27 1.38 14.15
CA VAL A 31 -0.17 1.49 14.24
C VAL A 31 -0.57 2.94 13.95
N GLY A 32 -1.40 3.12 12.91
CA GLY A 32 -1.88 4.43 12.46
C GLY A 32 -0.88 5.20 11.58
N PHE A 33 -1.44 6.09 10.75
CA PHE A 33 -0.70 6.96 9.85
C PHE A 33 -1.25 8.38 9.91
N LYS A 34 -0.45 9.35 9.45
CA LYS A 34 -0.90 10.74 9.31
C LYS A 34 -1.60 10.89 7.96
N GLY A 35 -2.77 11.53 7.93
CA GLY A 35 -3.55 11.76 6.71
C GLY A 35 -4.67 10.74 6.50
N SER A 36 -5.65 10.71 7.40
CA SER A 36 -6.73 9.70 7.50
C SER A 36 -7.80 9.73 6.38
N GLY A 37 -7.43 10.07 5.14
CA GLY A 37 -8.38 10.15 4.04
C GLY A 37 -7.82 9.51 2.77
N ILE A 38 -8.58 8.60 2.18
CA ILE A 38 -8.27 8.03 0.86
C ILE A 38 -9.09 8.81 -0.17
N GLN A 39 -8.42 9.43 -1.13
CA GLN A 39 -9.09 10.14 -2.22
C GLN A 39 -9.72 9.14 -3.21
N PRO A 40 -10.82 9.49 -3.90
CA PRO A 40 -11.46 8.62 -4.90
C PRO A 40 -10.48 8.09 -5.96
N ARG A 41 -9.56 8.94 -6.43
CA ARG A 41 -8.55 8.53 -7.41
C ARG A 41 -7.56 7.49 -6.87
N SER A 42 -7.30 7.48 -5.55
CA SER A 42 -6.48 6.43 -4.92
C SER A 42 -7.25 5.11 -4.83
N LEU A 43 -8.57 5.15 -4.58
CA LEU A 43 -9.42 3.96 -4.60
C LEU A 43 -9.45 3.30 -5.98
N GLU A 44 -9.48 4.09 -7.05
CA GLU A 44 -9.37 3.55 -8.42
C GLU A 44 -8.06 2.79 -8.64
N VAL A 45 -6.95 3.31 -8.12
CA VAL A 45 -5.64 2.61 -8.19
C VAL A 45 -5.66 1.34 -7.36
N TYR A 46 -6.24 1.36 -6.15
CA TYR A 46 -6.37 0.14 -5.33
C TYR A 46 -7.24 -0.91 -6.00
N LYS A 47 -8.28 -0.50 -6.74
CA LYS A 47 -9.07 -1.41 -7.57
C LYS A 47 -8.23 -2.09 -8.65
N LEU A 48 -7.41 -1.31 -9.37
CA LEU A 48 -6.52 -1.86 -10.40
C LEU A 48 -5.48 -2.82 -9.81
N LEU A 49 -5.04 -2.57 -8.58
CA LEU A 49 -4.10 -3.44 -7.87
C LEU A 49 -4.77 -4.66 -7.20
N GLY A 50 -6.11 -4.76 -7.24
CA GLY A 50 -6.86 -5.84 -6.59
C GLY A 50 -6.99 -5.72 -5.07
N LEU A 51 -6.77 -4.53 -4.51
CA LEU A 51 -6.74 -4.26 -3.07
C LEU A 51 -8.02 -3.57 -2.55
N LEU A 52 -8.98 -3.25 -3.43
CA LEU A 52 -10.13 -2.42 -3.07
C LEU A 52 -10.98 -3.06 -1.96
N ASP A 53 -11.25 -4.36 -2.06
CA ASP A 53 -12.06 -5.08 -1.08
C ASP A 53 -11.35 -5.16 0.28
N ASP A 54 -10.03 -5.41 0.28
CA ASP A 54 -9.21 -5.44 1.49
C ASP A 54 -9.15 -4.07 2.19
N VAL A 55 -9.14 -2.99 1.41
CA VAL A 55 -9.15 -1.62 1.95
C VAL A 55 -10.49 -1.33 2.62
N TYR A 56 -11.62 -1.70 2.00
CA TYR A 56 -12.93 -1.50 2.61
C TYR A 56 -13.18 -2.39 3.83
N ALA A 57 -12.63 -3.60 3.87
CA ALA A 57 -12.75 -4.50 5.02
C ALA A 57 -11.99 -4.01 6.27
N ASN A 58 -10.98 -3.17 6.09
CA ASN A 58 -10.08 -2.68 7.14
C ASN A 58 -10.17 -1.16 7.39
N THR A 59 -11.18 -0.49 6.81
CA THR A 59 -11.52 0.91 7.10
C THR A 59 -12.62 0.95 8.15
#